data_AF-A0A535VAM3-F1
#
_entry.id   AF-A0A535VAM3-F1
#
_cell.length_a   1.000
_cell.length_b   1.000
_cell.length_c   1.000
_cell.angle_alpha   90.00
_cell.angle_beta   90.00
_cell.angle_gamma   90.00
#
_symmetry.space_group_name_H-M   'P 1'
#
loop_
_entity.id
_entity.type
_entity.pdbx_description
1 polymer ?
#
loop_
_entity_poly.entity_id
_entity_poly.type
_entity_poly.pdbx_seq_one_letter_code
_entity_poly.pdbx_strand_id
1 'polypeptide(L)' 'MRGRPHNRELKLTIVRQLASGEKRPAQVCREHHLAPSLVARWRQE' A
#
# COMPACT_ATOMS: atom_id res chain seq x y z
N MET A 1 9.90 10.30 17.65
CA MET A 1 9.80 10.14 16.18
C MET A 1 8.33 10.02 15.80
N ARG A 2 7.66 11.13 15.42
CA ARG A 2 6.26 11.12 15.00
C ARG A 2 6.18 10.62 13.55
N GLY A 3 6.11 9.29 13.39
CA GLY A 3 5.97 8.62 12.10
C GLY A 3 4.71 9.10 11.38
N ARG A 4 4.88 9.44 10.10
CA ARG A 4 3.89 10.06 9.20
C ARG A 4 2.49 9.44 9.36
N PRO A 5 1.48 10.18 9.87
CA PRO A 5 0.11 9.66 10.06
C PRO A 5 -0.52 9.18 8.74
N HIS A 6 -0.16 9.81 7.62
CA HIS A 6 -0.59 9.42 6.28
C HIS A 6 -0.26 7.97 5.90
N ASN A 7 0.73 7.33 6.52
CA ASN A 7 1.13 5.97 6.15
C ASN A 7 0.10 4.91 6.58
N ARG A 8 -0.66 5.14 7.66
CA ARG A 8 -1.63 4.16 8.17
C ARG A 8 -2.90 4.12 7.32
N GLU A 9 -3.50 5.27 7.07
CA GLU A 9 -4.69 5.36 6.20
C GLU A 9 -4.36 4.95 4.76
N LEU A 10 -3.20 5.39 4.25
CA LEU A 10 -2.71 4.95 2.95
C LEU A 10 -2.52 3.44 2.91
N LYS A 11 -1.83 2.84 3.89
CA LYS A 11 -1.67 1.37 3.97
C LYS A 11 -3.03 0.66 3.94
N LEU A 12 -4.00 1.10 4.74
CA LEU A 12 -5.32 0.47 4.80
C LEU A 12 -6.04 0.52 3.45
N THR A 13 -6.05 1.68 2.78
CA THR A 13 -6.63 1.82 1.44
C THR A 13 -5.95 0.90 0.44
N ILE A 14 -4.62 0.87 0.46
CA ILE A 14 -3.80 0.06 -0.45
C ILE A 14 -4.09 -1.44 -0.23
N VAL A 15 -4.01 -1.91 1.01
CA VAL A 15 -4.25 -3.32 1.34
C VAL A 15 -5.67 -3.72 0.96
N ARG A 16 -6.67 -2.85 1.19
CA ARG A 16 -8.06 -3.10 0.78
C ARG A 16 -8.20 -3.23 -0.73
N GLN A 17 -7.62 -2.33 -1.52
CA GLN A 17 -7.65 -2.37 -2.99
C GLN A 17 -6.94 -3.59 -3.56
N LEU A 18 -5.86 -4.03 -2.91
CA LEU A 18 -5.12 -5.23 -3.31
C LEU A 18 -5.88 -6.51 -2.92
N ALA A 19 -6.52 -6.54 -1.75
CA ALA A 19 -7.28 -7.68 -1.26
C ALA A 19 -8.61 -7.86 -2.02
N SER A 20 -9.26 -6.76 -2.43
CA SER A 20 -10.46 -6.80 -3.27
C SER A 20 -10.16 -7.14 -4.74
N GLY A 21 -8.89 -7.07 -5.15
CA GLY A 21 -8.49 -7.21 -6.55
C GLY A 21 -8.82 -6.00 -7.42
N GLU A 22 -9.28 -4.89 -6.81
CA GLU A 22 -9.60 -3.64 -7.50
C GLU A 22 -8.40 -3.05 -8.24
N LYS A 23 -7.20 -3.17 -7.65
CA LYS A 23 -5.94 -2.74 -8.29
C LYS A 23 -4.86 -3.81 -8.21
N ARG A 24 -4.01 -3.86 -9.23
CA ARG A 24 -2.80 -4.69 -9.24
C ARG A 24 -1.69 -4.01 -8.42
N PRO A 25 -0.80 -4.77 -7.76
CA PRO A 25 0.33 -4.21 -7.01
C PRO A 25 1.17 -3.21 -7.81
N ALA A 26 1.41 -3.48 -9.10
CA ALA A 26 2.19 -2.58 -9.96
C ALA A 26 1.48 -1.25 -10.26
N GLN A 27 0.14 -1.22 -10.30
CA GLN A 27 -0.62 0.03 -10.47
C GLN A 27 -0.50 0.89 -9.22
N VAL A 28 -0.72 0.27 -8.06
CA VAL A 28 -0.57 0.89 -6.76
C VAL A 28 0.83 1.47 -6.55
N CYS A 29 1.88 0.73 -6.91
CA CYS A 29 3.26 1.21 -6.78
C CYS A 29 3.52 2.47 -7.62
N ARG A 30 2.92 2.56 -8.82
CA ARG A 30 3.06 3.72 -9.70
C ARG A 30 2.24 4.91 -9.20
N GLU A 31 0.98 4.71 -8.85
CA GLU A 31 0.07 5.79 -8.44
C GLU A 31 0.49 6.44 -7.12
N HIS A 32 0.97 5.63 -6.17
CA HIS A 32 1.33 6.10 -4.83
C HIS A 32 2.85 6.24 -4.63
N HIS A 33 3.64 6.08 -5.69
CA HIS A 33 5.11 6.12 -5.66
C HIS A 33 5.69 5.21 -4.56
N LEU A 34 5.13 4.00 -4.42
CA LEU A 34 5.53 3.04 -3.41
C LEU A 34 6.53 2.04 -3.96
N ALA A 35 7.47 1.63 -3.11
CA ALA A 35 8.36 0.53 -3.42
C ALA A 35 7.56 -0.79 -3.47
N PRO A 36 7.79 -1.66 -4.48
CA PRO A 36 7.14 -2.97 -4.55
C PRO A 36 7.36 -3.83 -3.30
N SER A 37 8.55 -3.72 -2.68
CA SER A 37 8.90 -4.41 -1.43
C SER A 37 8.04 -3.95 -0.24
N LEU A 38 7.70 -2.66 -0.17
CA LEU A 38 6.82 -2.11 0.86
C LEU A 38 5.39 -2.66 0.71
N VAL A 39 4.88 -2.67 -0.52
CA VAL A 39 3.55 -3.21 -0.82
C VAL A 39 3.49 -4.72 -0.57
N ALA A 40 4.55 -5.46 -0.90
CA ALA A 40 4.66 -6.89 -0.60
C ALA A 40 4.62 -7.15 0.92
N ARG A 41 5.35 -6.35 1.71
CA ARG A 41 5.32 -6.44 3.18
C ARG A 41 3.93 -6.18 3.73
N TRP A 42 3.24 -5.14 3.25
CA TRP A 42 1.89 -4.80 3.70
C TRP A 42 0.84 -5.87 3.38
N ARG A 43 1.06 -6.71 2.37
CA ARG A 43 0.17 -7.85 2.08
C ARG A 43 0.39 -9.06 3.00
N GLN A 44 1.55 -9.14 3.66
CA GLN A 44 1.91 -10.24 4.56
C GLN A 44 1.65 -9.90 6.03
N GLU A 45 1.56 -8.61 6.37
CA GLU A 45 1.14 -8.11 7.69
C GLU A 45 -0.39 -8.18 7.88
#